data_AF-A0A9N8N6A5-F1
#
_entry.id   AF-A0A9N8N6A5-F1
#
_cell.length_a   1.000
_cell.length_b   1.000
_cell.length_c   1.000
_cell.angle_alpha   90.00
_cell.angle_beta   90.00
_cell.angle_gamma   90.00
#
_symmetry.space_group_name_H-M   'P 1'
#
loop_
_entity.id
_entity.type
_entity.pdbx_description
1 polymer ?
#
loop_
_entity_poly.entity_id
_entity_poly.type
_entity_poly.pdbx_seq_one_letter_code
_entity_poly.pdbx_strand_id
1 'polypeptide(L)'
;MRLDGYEVLAGDPVYDLYFGDGRVHSLTADDQIVVSYGSRMFVYDERGIGQHGRRSLYWHNPILVVPMKDERMWSLQRRLNATIADALRPGE
;
A
#
# COMPACT_ATOMS: atom_id res chain seq x y z
N MET A 1 -4.12 7.16 13.83
CA MET A 1 -4.07 6.65 12.44
C MET A 1 -3.72 5.16 12.33
N ARG A 2 -4.34 4.41 11.40
CA ARG A 2 -3.98 3.02 11.04
C ARG A 2 -3.96 2.83 9.51
N LEU A 3 -3.15 1.90 9.00
CA LEU A 3 -3.14 1.46 7.60
C LEU A 3 -3.25 -0.07 7.56
N ASP A 4 -4.26 -0.59 6.86
CA ASP A 4 -4.58 -2.03 6.80
C ASP A 4 -4.72 -2.67 8.19
N GLY A 5 -5.31 -1.92 9.13
CA GLY A 5 -5.49 -2.38 10.50
C GLY A 5 -4.22 -2.34 11.36
N TYR A 6 -3.05 -1.94 10.86
CA TYR A 6 -1.85 -1.73 11.67
C TYR A 6 -1.71 -0.27 12.11
N GLU A 7 -1.21 -0.04 13.31
CA GLU A 7 -0.81 1.31 13.76
C GLU A 7 0.33 1.82 12.88
N VAL A 8 0.28 3.10 12.51
CA VAL A 8 1.31 3.74 11.68
C VAL A 8 2.25 4.53 12.58
N LEU A 9 3.55 4.22 12.52
CA LEU A 9 4.58 4.89 13.29
C LEU A 9 5.56 5.63 12.38
N ALA A 10 6.10 6.75 12.89
CA ALA A 10 7.16 7.47 12.19
C ALA A 10 8.39 6.56 12.01
N GLY A 11 8.92 6.54 10.79
CA GLY A 11 10.03 5.69 10.38
C GLY A 11 9.63 4.37 9.72
N ASP A 12 8.36 3.96 9.78
CA ASP A 12 7.91 2.70 9.17
C ASP A 12 8.19 2.66 7.66
N PRO A 13 8.68 1.50 7.14
CA PRO A 13 8.85 1.32 5.72
C PRO A 13 7.49 1.13 5.04
N VAL A 14 7.34 1.75 3.88
CA VAL A 14 6.16 1.65 3.03
C VAL A 14 6.58 1.60 1.56
N TYR A 15 5.65 1.23 0.69
CA TYR A 15 5.82 1.19 -0.73
C TYR A 15 4.66 1.90 -1.42
N ASP A 16 4.97 2.82 -2.33
CA ASP A 16 3.98 3.47 -3.18
C ASP A 16 4.13 3.03 -4.64
N LEU A 17 3.02 2.71 -5.29
CA LEU A 17 3.02 2.22 -6.67
C LEU A 17 3.59 3.22 -7.69
N TYR A 18 3.59 4.52 -7.41
CA TYR A 18 4.15 5.57 -8.24
C TYR A 18 5.59 5.92 -7.85
N PHE A 19 5.90 5.92 -6.55
CA PHE A 19 7.17 6.45 -6.03
C PHE A 19 8.18 5.40 -5.54
N GLY A 20 7.76 4.14 -5.43
CA GLY A 20 8.58 3.05 -4.92
C GLY A 20 8.70 3.10 -3.39
N ASP A 21 9.87 2.73 -2.88
CA ASP A 21 10.12 2.65 -1.44
C ASP A 21 10.08 4.03 -0.76
N GLY A 22 9.38 4.10 0.36
CA GLY A 22 9.25 5.30 1.18
C GLY A 22 9.34 5.00 2.66
N ARG A 23 9.34 6.05 3.47
CA ARG A 23 9.25 5.96 4.93
C ARG A 23 8.23 6.93 5.46
N VAL A 24 7.44 6.49 6.44
CA VAL A 24 6.57 7.40 7.19
C VAL A 24 7.43 8.46 7.85
N HIS A 25 7.17 9.72 7.53
CA HIS A 25 7.87 10.86 8.10
C HIS A 25 7.18 11.32 9.39
N SER A 26 5.87 11.52 9.34
CA SER A 26 5.06 11.98 10.46
C SER A 26 3.58 11.66 10.23
N LEU A 27 2.78 11.89 11.27
CA LEU A 27 1.33 11.94 11.19
C LEU A 27 0.88 13.40 11.33
N THR A 28 -0.12 13.82 10.54
CA THR A 28 -0.71 15.16 10.68
C THR A 28 -1.72 15.19 11.84
N ALA A 29 -2.14 16.39 12.24
CA ALA A 29 -3.19 16.55 13.26
C ALA A 29 -4.55 16.01 12.81
N ASP A 30 -4.76 15.91 11.49
CA ASP A 30 -5.99 15.38 10.87
C ASP A 30 -5.88 13.87 10.57
N ASP A 31 -5.03 13.15 11.32
CA ASP A 31 -4.83 11.71 11.19
C ASP A 31 -4.39 11.28 9.77
N GLN A 32 -3.63 12.10 9.04
CA GLN A 32 -3.07 11.71 7.73
C GLN A 32 -1.62 11.24 7.86
N ILE A 33 -1.21 10.33 6.97
CA ILE A 33 0.15 9.80 6.91
C ILE A 33 0.98 10.69 5.98
N VAL A 34 2.07 11.27 6.47
CA VAL A 34 3.07 11.94 5.63
C VAL A 34 4.20 10.95 5.34
N VAL A 35 4.44 10.65 4.06
CA VAL A 35 5.49 9.72 3.63
C VAL A 35 6.56 10.47 2.85
N SER A 36 7.82 10.20 3.17
CA SER A 36 9.00 10.69 2.45
C SER A 36 9.50 9.68 1.43
N TYR A 37 9.77 10.18 0.22
CA TYR A 37 10.41 9.48 -0.89
C TYR A 37 11.62 10.31 -1.34
N GLY A 38 12.73 10.19 -0.61
CA GLY A 38 13.88 11.07 -0.79
C GLY A 38 13.54 12.52 -0.42
N SER A 39 13.66 13.45 -1.37
CA SER A 39 13.37 14.88 -1.14
C SER A 39 11.88 15.24 -1.26
N ARG A 40 11.03 14.31 -1.70
CA ARG A 40 9.59 14.54 -1.88
C ARG A 40 8.81 13.99 -0.70
N MET A 41 7.72 14.66 -0.35
CA MET A 41 6.78 14.20 0.65
C MET A 41 5.37 14.19 0.07
N PHE A 42 4.59 13.16 0.40
CA PHE A 42 3.19 13.05 0.01
C PHE A 42 2.34 12.63 1.20
N VAL A 43 1.07 13.01 1.15
CA VAL A 43 0.11 12.77 2.23
C VAL A 43 -0.91 11.74 1.77
N TYR A 44 -1.27 10.83 2.68
CA TYR A 44 -2.20 9.73 2.44
C TYR A 44 -3.22 9.62 3.57
N ASP A 45 -4.43 9.18 3.21
CA ASP A 45 -5.45 8.78 4.18
C ASP A 45 -5.24 7.33 4.69
N GLU A 46 -6.14 6.88 5.56
CA GLU A 46 -6.09 5.54 6.21
C GLU A 46 -6.28 4.39 5.23
N ARG A 47 -6.79 4.71 4.03
CA ARG A 47 -7.00 3.76 2.94
C ARG A 47 -5.79 3.71 2.01
N GLY A 48 -4.72 4.47 2.31
CA GLY A 48 -3.53 4.58 1.48
C GLY A 48 -3.76 5.38 0.20
N ILE A 49 -4.75 6.29 0.18
CA ILE A 49 -5.08 7.14 -0.96
C ILE A 49 -4.41 8.51 -0.78
N GLY A 50 -3.56 8.87 -1.74
CA GLY A 50 -2.92 10.20 -1.80
C GLY A 50 -3.46 11.04 -2.96
N GLN A 51 -2.60 11.91 -3.50
CA GLN A 51 -2.95 12.91 -4.54
C GLN A 51 -3.52 12.33 -5.85
N HIS A 52 -3.33 11.03 -6.12
CA HIS A 52 -3.80 10.39 -7.35
C HIS A 52 -5.24 9.85 -7.27
N GLY A 53 -5.92 10.02 -6.13
CA GLY A 53 -7.33 9.65 -5.95
C GLY A 53 -7.62 8.14 -5.99
N ARG A 54 -6.57 7.32 -6.04
CA ARG A 54 -6.63 5.85 -5.94
C ARG A 54 -5.62 5.39 -4.91
N ARG A 55 -5.86 4.21 -4.33
CA ARG A 55 -4.94 3.59 -3.39
C ARG A 55 -3.61 3.32 -4.10
N SER A 56 -2.53 3.81 -3.49
CA SER A 56 -1.17 3.57 -3.99
C SER A 56 -0.18 3.22 -2.90
N LEU A 57 -0.49 3.50 -1.62
CA LEU A 57 0.36 3.19 -0.47
C LEU A 57 0.06 1.80 0.10
N TYR A 58 1.13 1.04 0.35
CA TYR A 58 1.12 -0.30 0.92
C TYR A 58 2.30 -0.47 1.88
N TRP A 59 2.25 -1.44 2.78
CA TRP A 59 3.39 -1.76 3.64
C TRP A 59 4.60 -2.30 2.86
N HIS A 60 4.33 -3.06 1.79
CA HIS A 60 5.33 -3.62 0.89
C HIS A 60 4.82 -3.57 -0.56
N ASN A 61 5.70 -3.76 -1.55
CA ASN A 61 5.29 -3.85 -2.95
C ASN A 61 4.24 -4.96 -3.14
N PRO A 62 2.99 -4.62 -3.50
CA PRO A 62 1.92 -5.62 -3.63
C PRO A 62 2.05 -6.45 -4.92
N ILE A 63 2.92 -6.06 -5.84
CA ILE A 63 3.16 -6.78 -7.10
C ILE A 63 4.25 -7.84 -6.87
N LEU A 64 3.85 -8.98 -6.29
CA LEU A 64 4.74 -10.12 -6.03
C LEU A 64 5.07 -10.92 -7.30
N VAL A 65 4.14 -10.91 -8.25
CA VAL A 65 4.24 -11.62 -9.52
C VAL A 65 3.77 -10.70 -10.64
N VAL A 66 4.48 -10.73 -11.76
CA VAL A 66 4.11 -9.96 -12.96
C VAL A 66 2.73 -10.44 -13.43
N PRO A 67 1.75 -9.53 -13.64
CA PRO A 67 0.43 -9.92 -14.14
C PRO A 67 0.53 -10.62 -15.49
N MET A 68 -0.16 -11.76 -15.62
CA MET A 68 -0.20 -12.51 -16.86
C MET A 68 -0.93 -11.73 -17.95
N LYS A 69 -0.32 -11.61 -19.13
CA LYS A 69 -0.94 -10.96 -20.30
C LYS A 69 -2.09 -11.77 -20.89
N ASP A 70 -2.00 -13.10 -20.86
CA ASP A 70 -3.05 -13.99 -21.36
C ASP A 70 -4.24 -14.00 -20.38
N GLU A 71 -5.45 -13.77 -20.88
CA GLU A 71 -6.66 -13.64 -20.05
C GLU A 71 -7.00 -14.90 -19.25
N ARG A 72 -6.74 -16.08 -19.81
CA ARG A 72 -6.99 -17.34 -19.09
C ARG A 72 -6.02 -17.48 -17.93
N MET A 73 -4.74 -17.19 -18.15
CA MET A 73 -3.72 -17.21 -17.10
C MET A 73 -3.94 -16.09 -16.08
N TRP A 74 -4.39 -14.91 -16.51
CA TRP A 74 -4.77 -13.81 -15.62
C TRP A 74 -5.95 -14.17 -14.73
N SER A 75 -6.97 -14.82 -15.29
CA SER A 75 -8.13 -15.31 -14.53
C SER A 75 -7.71 -16.32 -13.45
N LEU A 76 -6.81 -17.25 -13.78
CA LEU A 76 -6.24 -18.17 -12.80
C LEU A 76 -5.45 -17.43 -11.71
N GLN A 77 -4.59 -16.50 -12.08
CA GLN A 77 -3.80 -15.70 -11.14
C GLN A 77 -4.71 -14.90 -10.19
N ARG A 78 -5.76 -14.24 -10.68
CA ARG A 78 -6.72 -13.53 -9.84
C ARG A 78 -7.40 -14.44 -8.82
N ARG A 79 -7.78 -15.66 -9.21
CA ARG A 79 -8.37 -16.64 -8.29
C ARG A 79 -7.41 -17.03 -7.17
N LEU A 80 -6.14 -17.30 -7.52
CA LEU A 80 -5.11 -17.62 -6.53
C LEU A 80 -4.87 -16.45 -5.56
N ASN A 81 -4.80 -15.22 -6.08
CA ASN A 81 -4.64 -14.03 -5.24
C ASN A 81 -5.83 -13.83 -4.29
N ALA A 82 -7.06 -14.10 -4.73
CA ALA A 82 -8.23 -14.05 -3.86
C ALA A 82 -8.16 -15.09 -2.74
N THR A 83 -7.76 -16.33 -3.05
CA THR A 83 -7.57 -17.36 -2.00
C THR A 83 -6.48 -16.97 -1.00
N ILE A 84 -5.39 -16.35 -1.45
CA ILE A 84 -4.35 -15.83 -0.55
C ILE A 84 -4.90 -14.72 0.33
N ALA A 85 -5.66 -13.78 -0.24
CA ALA A 85 -6.26 -12.68 0.50
C ALA A 85 -7.29 -13.15 1.55
N ASP A 86 -8.03 -14.22 1.29
CA ASP A 86 -8.96 -14.79 2.29
C ASP A 86 -8.21 -15.47 3.46
N ALA A 87 -7.01 -16.00 3.20
CA ALA A 87 -6.18 -16.67 4.19
C ALA A 87 -5.36 -15.67 5.04
N LEU A 88 -4.90 -14.58 4.45
CA LEU A 88 -4.16 -13.52 5.12
C LEU A 88 -5.16 -12.48 5.63
N ARG A 89 -5.20 -12.23 6.95
CA ARG A 89 -6.06 -11.21 7.56
C ARG A 89 -5.19 -10.11 8.17
N PRO A 90 -4.78 -9.09 7.40
CA PRO A 90 -3.94 -8.01 7.89
C PRO A 90 -4.64 -7.26 9.03
N GLY A 91 -3.96 -7.12 10.17
CA GLY A 91 -4.44 -6.32 11.30
C GLY A 91 -5.62 -6.88 12.09
N GLU A 92 -6.09 -8.11 11.80
CA GLU A 92 -7.00 -8.90 12.67
C GLU A 92 -6.24 -9.70 13.72
#